data_AF-A0A956JT03-F1
#
_entry.id   AF-A0A956JT03-F1
#
_cell.length_a   1.000
_cell.length_b   1.000
_cell.length_c   1.000
_cell.angle_alpha   90.00
_cell.angle_beta   90.00
_cell.angle_gamma   90.00
#
_symmetry.space_group_name_H-M   'P 1'
#
loop_
_entity.id
_entity.type
_entity.pdbx_description
1 polymer ?
#
loop_
_entity_poly.entity_id
_entity_poly.type
_entity_poly.pdbx_seq_one_letter_code
_entity_poly.pdbx_strand_id
1 'polypeptide(L)'
;MIDKLKQEAMKQGMKLMQDPRFMKLMADPRLMQAITRGLTLKGEMQSAIDSRLRSLASTLKLATQEEVQTLKRTIRQMESQVSDLKKQVAEHDEGGNNER
;
A
#
# COMPACT_ATOMS: atom_id res chain seq x y z
N MET A 1 9.36 23.71 4.15
CA MET A 1 9.95 22.59 3.38
C MET A 1 8.94 21.49 3.10
N ILE A 2 8.10 21.10 4.08
CA ILE A 2 7.04 20.08 3.93
C ILE A 2 6.03 20.43 2.82
N ASP A 3 5.66 21.70 2.67
CA ASP A 3 4.72 22.12 1.61
C ASP A 3 5.27 21.95 0.18
N LYS A 4 6.59 22.10 -0.02
CA LYS A 4 7.22 21.84 -1.32
C LYS A 4 7.17 20.35 -1.66
N LEU A 5 7.44 19.48 -0.68
CA LEU A 5 7.36 18.02 -0.88
C LEU A 5 5.93 17.59 -1.20
N LYS A 6 4.94 18.17 -0.50
CA LYS A 6 3.52 17.92 -0.74
C LYS A 6 3.09 18.41 -2.13
N GLN A 7 3.56 19.58 -2.55
CA GLN A 7 3.29 20.12 -3.89
C GLN A 7 3.93 19.26 -4.98
N GLU A 8 5.17 18.82 -4.80
CA GLU A 8 5.87 17.95 -5.75
C GLU A 8 5.18 16.60 -5.89
N ALA A 9 4.77 16.00 -4.76
CA ALA A 9 3.99 14.77 -4.75
C ALA A 9 2.61 14.93 -5.42
N MET A 10 1.91 16.05 -5.19
CA MET A 10 0.65 16.36 -5.88
C MET A 10 0.87 16.52 -7.39
N LYS A 11 1.93 17.21 -7.79
CA LYS A 11 2.25 17.47 -9.20
C LYS A 11 2.62 16.19 -9.94
N GLN A 12 3.42 15.32 -9.31
CA GLN A 12 3.74 13.99 -9.83
C GLN A 12 2.51 13.08 -9.86
N GLY A 13 1.68 13.08 -8.82
CA GLY A 13 0.43 12.31 -8.83
C GLY A 13 -0.54 12.76 -9.94
N MET A 14 -0.59 14.06 -10.22
CA MET A 14 -1.41 14.62 -11.29
C MET A 14 -0.86 14.29 -12.70
N LYS A 15 0.47 14.22 -12.85
CA LYS A 15 1.12 13.72 -14.08
C LYS A 15 0.83 12.24 -14.31
N LEU A 16 0.91 11.42 -13.26
CA LEU A 16 0.62 9.99 -13.33
C LEU A 16 -0.83 9.72 -13.76
N MET A 17 -1.79 10.47 -13.22
CA MET A 17 -3.20 10.39 -13.63
C MET A 17 -3.45 10.82 -15.08
N GLN A 18 -2.61 11.70 -15.62
CA GLN A 18 -2.68 12.17 -17.00
C GLN A 18 -1.92 11.25 -17.97
N ASP A 19 -1.12 10.31 -17.46
CA ASP A 19 -0.37 9.39 -18.31
C ASP A 19 -1.33 8.37 -18.96
N PRO A 20 -1.36 8.26 -20.30
CA PRO A 20 -2.19 7.29 -21.01
C PRO A 20 -1.88 5.83 -20.65
N ARG A 21 -0.67 5.52 -20.16
CA ARG A 21 -0.28 4.17 -19.72
C ARG A 21 -0.89 3.84 -18.36
N PHE A 22 -0.87 4.77 -17.43
CA PHE A 22 -1.54 4.62 -16.13
C PHE A 22 -3.06 4.47 -16.31
N MET A 23 -3.66 5.27 -17.19
CA MET A 23 -5.08 5.14 -17.56
C MET A 23 -5.40 3.76 -18.16
N LYS A 24 -4.53 3.18 -19.00
CA LYS A 24 -4.70 1.82 -19.53
C LYS A 24 -4.59 0.75 -18.47
N LEU A 25 -3.68 0.90 -17.50
CA LEU A 25 -3.55 -0.01 -16.37
C LEU A 25 -4.78 0.05 -15.46
N MET A 26 -5.33 1.24 -15.22
CA MET A 26 -6.57 1.41 -14.45
C MET A 26 -7.80 0.90 -15.20
N ALA A 27 -7.79 0.98 -16.54
CA ALA A 27 -8.86 0.45 -17.39
C ALA A 27 -8.81 -1.08 -17.51
N ASP A 28 -7.70 -1.74 -17.11
CA ASP A 28 -7.61 -3.19 -17.13
C ASP A 28 -8.49 -3.78 -16.00
N PRO A 29 -9.56 -4.53 -16.34
CA PRO A 29 -10.45 -5.12 -15.35
C PRO A 29 -9.74 -6.14 -14.46
N ARG A 30 -8.67 -6.80 -14.91
CA ARG A 30 -7.92 -7.77 -14.12
C ARG A 30 -7.09 -7.08 -13.05
N LEU A 31 -6.48 -5.95 -13.38
CA LEU A 31 -5.70 -5.15 -12.44
C LEU A 31 -6.61 -4.52 -11.38
N MET A 32 -7.73 -3.94 -11.81
CA MET A 32 -8.75 -3.42 -10.90
C MET A 32 -9.31 -4.52 -9.98
N GLN A 33 -9.60 -5.70 -10.51
CA GLN A 33 -10.03 -6.84 -9.69
C GLN A 33 -8.96 -7.29 -8.70
N ALA A 34 -7.69 -7.32 -9.09
CA ALA A 34 -6.59 -7.66 -8.17
C ALA A 34 -6.44 -6.62 -7.04
N ILE A 35 -6.51 -5.32 -7.37
CA ILE A 35 -6.45 -4.23 -6.39
C ILE A 35 -7.64 -4.29 -5.44
N THR A 36 -8.85 -4.38 -5.98
CA THR A 36 -10.08 -4.47 -5.17
C THR A 36 -10.05 -5.67 -4.26
N ARG A 37 -9.75 -6.87 -4.79
CA ARG A 37 -9.59 -8.09 -3.98
C ARG A 37 -8.50 -7.95 -2.93
N GLY A 38 -7.38 -7.31 -3.24
CA GLY A 38 -6.31 -7.05 -2.28
C GLY A 38 -6.75 -6.11 -1.16
N LEU A 39 -7.54 -5.08 -1.48
CA LEU A 39 -8.10 -4.14 -0.50
C LEU A 39 -9.16 -4.79 0.38
N THR A 40 -10.07 -5.59 -0.18
CA THR A 40 -11.05 -6.36 0.62
C THR A 40 -10.37 -7.40 1.48
N LEU A 41 -9.42 -8.17 0.93
CA LEU A 41 -8.65 -9.13 1.72
C LEU A 41 -7.93 -8.45 2.88
N LYS A 42 -7.31 -7.28 2.68
CA LYS A 42 -6.67 -6.52 3.77
C LYS A 42 -7.71 -6.08 4.82
N GLY A 43 -8.85 -5.55 4.41
CA GLY A 43 -9.91 -5.09 5.32
C GLY A 43 -10.57 -6.22 6.11
N GLU A 44 -10.89 -7.33 5.45
CA GLU A 44 -11.47 -8.53 6.06
C GLU A 44 -10.47 -9.22 6.97
N MET A 45 -9.21 -9.33 6.56
CA MET A 45 -8.16 -9.96 7.36
C MET A 45 -7.81 -9.10 8.58
N GLN A 46 -7.78 -7.77 8.44
CA GLN A 46 -7.61 -6.86 9.58
C GLN A 46 -8.78 -6.95 10.58
N SER A 47 -10.02 -7.04 10.08
CA SER A 47 -11.21 -7.20 10.92
C SER A 47 -11.27 -8.58 11.61
N ALA A 48 -10.90 -9.64 10.89
CA ALA A 48 -10.84 -11.00 11.40
C ALA A 48 -9.75 -11.15 12.47
N ILE A 49 -8.56 -10.58 12.23
CA ILE A 49 -7.45 -10.55 13.19
C ILE A 49 -7.87 -9.75 14.43
N ASP A 50 -8.46 -8.57 14.29
CA ASP A 50 -8.93 -7.78 15.43
C ASP A 50 -10.00 -8.50 16.27
N SER A 51 -10.92 -9.23 15.62
CA SER A 51 -11.95 -10.02 16.33
C SER A 51 -11.34 -11.19 17.11
N ARG A 52 -10.37 -11.89 16.51
CA ARG A 52 -9.64 -13.00 17.16
C ARG A 52 -8.74 -12.49 18.27
N LEU A 53 -8.09 -11.34 18.08
CA LEU A 53 -7.28 -10.68 19.10
C LEU A 53 -8.11 -10.26 20.31
N ARG A 54 -9.34 -9.75 20.13
CA ARG A 54 -10.23 -9.42 21.27
C ARG A 54 -10.63 -10.68 22.05
N SER A 55 -10.94 -11.77 21.36
CA SER A 55 -11.28 -13.05 22.00
C SER A 55 -10.08 -13.68 22.72
N LEU A 56 -8.89 -13.65 22.10
CA LEU A 56 -7.67 -14.22 22.68
C LEU A 56 -7.08 -13.35 23.79
N ALA A 57 -7.10 -12.02 23.67
CA ALA A 57 -6.66 -11.10 24.72
C ALA A 57 -7.55 -11.21 25.98
N SER A 58 -8.85 -11.47 25.81
CA SER A 58 -9.76 -11.73 26.93
C SER A 58 -9.44 -13.05 27.67
N THR A 59 -8.81 -14.00 26.98
CA THR A 59 -8.50 -15.35 27.50
C THR A 59 -7.06 -15.45 28.03
N LEU A 60 -6.11 -14.73 27.43
CA LEU A 60 -4.66 -14.90 27.66
C LEU A 60 -3.96 -13.68 28.27
N LYS A 61 -4.71 -12.58 28.51
CA LYS A 61 -4.51 -11.33 29.29
C LYS A 61 -3.12 -10.64 29.40
N LEU A 62 -2.00 -11.28 29.07
CA LEU A 62 -0.63 -10.77 29.19
C LEU A 62 0.30 -11.21 28.03
N ALA A 63 0.03 -12.31 27.31
CA ALA A 63 0.94 -12.82 26.26
C ALA A 63 0.77 -12.16 24.87
N THR A 64 -0.40 -11.62 24.54
CA THR A 64 -0.75 -11.22 23.17
C THR A 64 -0.33 -9.80 22.77
N GLN A 65 -0.03 -8.91 23.71
CA GLN A 65 0.31 -7.52 23.41
C GLN A 65 1.64 -7.42 22.63
N GLU A 66 2.58 -8.31 22.94
CA GLU A 66 3.90 -8.39 22.29
C GLU A 66 3.79 -8.93 20.85
N GLU A 67 2.92 -9.92 20.65
CA GLU A 67 2.61 -10.49 19.33
C GLU A 67 1.90 -9.46 18.44
N VAL A 68 0.98 -8.66 19.00
CA VAL A 68 0.31 -7.56 18.28
C VAL A 68 1.29 -6.45 17.92
N GLN A 69 2.23 -6.10 18.80
CA GLN A 69 3.28 -5.14 18.45
C GLN A 69 4.13 -5.67 17.31
N THR A 70 4.48 -6.95 17.33
CA THR A 70 5.26 -7.62 16.29
C THR A 70 4.53 -7.60 14.96
N LEU A 71 3.25 -7.98 14.92
CA LEU A 71 2.45 -7.96 13.69
C LEU A 71 2.29 -6.53 13.13
N LYS A 72 2.06 -5.53 14.00
CA LYS A 72 2.03 -4.11 13.60
C LYS A 72 3.36 -3.61 13.05
N ARG A 73 4.49 -4.14 13.51
CA ARG A 73 5.82 -3.84 12.95
C ARG A 73 5.97 -4.47 11.57
N THR A 74 5.58 -5.75 11.42
CA THR A 74 5.63 -6.46 10.13
C THR A 74 4.78 -5.78 9.07
N ILE A 75 3.54 -5.39 9.40
CA ILE A 75 2.66 -4.66 8.46
C ILE A 75 3.30 -3.34 8.03
N ARG A 76 3.87 -2.57 8.96
CA ARG A 76 4.55 -1.31 8.63
C ARG A 76 5.78 -1.51 7.72
N GLN A 77 6.52 -2.59 7.95
CA GLN A 77 7.66 -2.95 7.11
C GLN A 77 7.21 -3.34 5.70
N MET A 78 6.11 -4.10 5.57
CA MET A 78 5.53 -4.42 4.28
C MET A 78 4.98 -3.18 3.55
N GLU A 79 4.36 -2.25 4.28
CA GLU A 79 3.90 -0.98 3.72
C GLU A 79 5.07 -0.12 3.20
N SER A 80 6.20 -0.09 3.92
CA SER A 80 7.44 0.56 3.46
C SER A 80 7.96 -0.09 2.18
N GLN A 81 8.07 -1.41 2.14
CA GLN A 81 8.56 -2.13 0.96
C GLN A 81 7.69 -1.89 -0.28
N VAL A 82 6.36 -1.88 -0.11
CA VAL A 82 5.44 -1.55 -1.21
C VAL A 82 5.61 -0.10 -1.65
N SER A 83 5.83 0.83 -0.72
CA SER A 83 6.11 2.22 -1.06
C SER A 83 7.43 2.38 -1.82
N ASP A 84 8.47 1.66 -1.42
CA ASP A 84 9.78 1.71 -2.07
C ASP A 84 9.76 1.05 -3.45
N LEU A 85 9.04 -0.07 -3.60
CA LEU A 85 8.79 -0.67 -4.91
C LEU A 85 8.00 0.25 -5.83
N LYS A 86 6.98 0.93 -5.31
CA LYS A 86 6.23 1.95 -6.08
C LYS A 86 7.13 3.09 -6.54
N LYS A 87 8.08 3.53 -5.71
CA LYS A 87 9.07 4.54 -6.09
C LYS A 87 10.02 4.03 -7.18
N GLN A 88 10.55 2.81 -7.04
CA GLN A 88 11.44 2.22 -8.04
C GLN A 88 10.74 2.00 -9.38
N VAL A 89 9.48 1.58 -9.37
CA VAL A 89 8.66 1.46 -10.58
C VAL A 89 8.43 2.84 -11.22
N ALA A 90 8.13 3.87 -10.41
CA ALA A 90 7.99 5.23 -10.91
C ALA A 90 9.30 5.80 -11.50
N GLU A 91 10.45 5.51 -10.89
CA GLU A 91 11.77 5.90 -11.38
C GLU A 91 12.16 5.15 -12.66
N HIS A 92 11.80 3.87 -12.78
CA HIS A 92 12.05 3.06 -13.97
C HIS A 92 11.15 3.47 -15.16
N ASP A 93 9.92 3.94 -14.89
CA ASP A 93 9.03 4.49 -15.92
C ASP A 93 9.50 5.86 -16.46
N GLU A 94 10.18 6.67 -15.65
CA GLU A 94 10.78 7.94 -16.12
C GLU A 94 12.07 7.73 -16.94
N GLY A 95 12.83 6.65 -16.71
CA GLY A 95 14.04 6.31 -17.48
C GLY A 95 13.78 5.78 -18.90
N GLY A 96 12.61 5.21 -19.16
CA GLY A 96 12.26 4.62 -20.47
C GLY A 96 11.81 5.62 -21.55
N ASN A 97 11.73 6.92 -21.24
CA ASN A 97 11.27 7.95 -22.17
C ASN A 97 12.40 8.82 -22.76
N ASN A 98 13.68 8.47 -22.53
CA ASN A 98 14.84 9.21 -23.04
C ASN A 98 15.69 8.44 -24.07
N GLU A 99 15.22 7.30 -24.60
CA GLU A 99 15.94 6.53 -25.62
C GLU A 99 15.09 6.16 -26.86
N ARG A 100 14.07 6.95 -27.20
CA ARG A 100 13.39 6.84 -28.50
C ARG A 100 13.06 8.20 -29.10
#